data_AF-E4Y1R2-F1
#
_entry.id   AF-E4Y1R2-F1
#
_cell.length_a   1.000
_cell.length_b   1.000
_cell.length_c   1.000
_cell.angle_alpha   90.00
_cell.angle_beta   90.00
_cell.angle_gamma   90.00
#
_symmetry.space_group_name_H-M   'P 1'
#
loop_
_entity.id
_entity.type
_entity.pdbx_description
1 polymer ?
#
loop_
_entity_poly.entity_id
_entity_poly.type
_entity_poly.pdbx_seq_one_letter_code
_entity_poly.pdbx_strand_id
1 'polypeptide(L)'
;SDKLGEFLSSPVAHERLQELYINTFHKNPLLMMALSKMRNLTVLDVEMCKLTDADLVLLPESLIALNLSQNKITSAGLKLLRSRSLKDLDVSRTNICAKAFDFFLEAQKNLRFIDLSKVIIEKTLETLNSYLVKSRSIKCIVLSNPEDVVVEMIESYNVKLLNEGRFMLSILERRELFSNFAFTPYI
;
A
#
# COMPACT_ATOMS: atom_id res chain seq x y z
N SER A 1 1.50 -31.40 -4.97
CA SER A 1 0.73 -30.79 -3.89
C SER A 1 1.22 -29.37 -3.69
N ASP A 2 0.32 -28.44 -3.40
CA ASP A 2 0.66 -27.07 -3.04
C ASP A 2 1.02 -27.03 -1.54
N LYS A 3 2.27 -27.37 -1.23
CA LYS A 3 2.79 -27.41 0.15
C LYS A 3 2.64 -26.07 0.87
N LEU A 4 2.67 -24.96 0.11
CA LEU A 4 2.45 -23.62 0.66
C LEU A 4 0.98 -23.47 1.09
N GLY A 5 0.03 -23.80 0.21
CA GLY A 5 -1.40 -23.80 0.54
C GLY A 5 -1.75 -24.69 1.74
N GLU A 6 -1.15 -25.87 1.84
CA GLU A 6 -1.29 -26.78 3.00
C GLU A 6 -0.76 -26.14 4.30
N PHE A 7 0.44 -25.54 4.26
CA PHE A 7 1.00 -24.85 5.42
C PHE A 7 0.15 -23.66 5.84
N LEU A 8 -0.25 -22.81 4.90
CA LEU A 8 -1.05 -21.60 5.18
C LEU A 8 -2.42 -21.92 5.76
N SER A 9 -2.97 -23.10 5.47
CA SER A 9 -4.23 -23.59 6.03
C SER A 9 -4.09 -24.17 7.45
N SER A 10 -2.86 -24.32 7.97
CA SER A 10 -2.61 -24.93 9.27
C SER A 10 -2.92 -23.99 10.44
N PRO A 11 -3.33 -24.51 11.62
CA PRO A 11 -3.49 -23.69 12.82
C PRO A 11 -2.22 -22.92 13.21
N VAL A 12 -1.06 -23.53 12.98
CA VAL A 12 0.25 -22.91 13.24
C VAL A 12 0.40 -21.64 12.41
N ALA A 13 0.04 -21.67 11.14
CA ALA A 13 0.08 -20.48 10.28
C ALA A 13 -0.90 -19.40 10.78
N HIS A 14 -2.15 -19.78 11.09
CA HIS A 14 -3.17 -18.84 11.56
C HIS A 14 -2.82 -18.13 12.87
N GLU A 15 -2.13 -18.82 13.78
CA GLU A 15 -1.79 -18.31 15.12
C GLU A 15 -0.42 -17.64 15.19
N ARG A 16 0.55 -18.03 14.35
CA ARG A 16 1.94 -17.59 14.49
C ARG A 16 2.46 -16.69 13.38
N LEU A 17 1.86 -16.69 12.20
CA LEU A 17 2.34 -15.82 11.12
C LEU A 17 2.04 -14.35 11.44
N GLN A 18 3.09 -13.54 11.48
CA GLN A 18 3.05 -12.09 11.63
C GLN A 18 3.36 -11.38 10.31
N GLU A 19 4.18 -12.01 9.47
CA GLU A 19 4.60 -11.46 8.20
C GLU A 19 4.49 -12.55 7.12
N LEU A 20 3.94 -12.18 5.97
CA LEU A 20 3.77 -13.07 4.83
C LEU A 20 4.10 -12.34 3.55
N TYR A 21 5.07 -12.87 2.81
CA TYR A 21 5.53 -12.34 1.54
C TYR A 21 5.30 -13.37 0.43
N ILE A 22 4.39 -13.07 -0.50
CA ILE A 22 4.02 -13.95 -1.60
C ILE A 22 4.00 -13.15 -2.90
N ASN A 23 5.00 -13.39 -3.75
CA ASN A 23 5.06 -12.87 -5.09
C ASN A 23 4.78 -14.00 -6.09
N THR A 24 3.52 -14.16 -6.54
CA THR A 24 3.20 -15.26 -7.47
C THR A 24 2.28 -14.83 -8.60
N PHE A 25 2.63 -15.25 -9.82
CA PHE A 25 1.92 -14.93 -11.06
C PHE A 25 0.55 -15.59 -11.22
N HIS A 26 0.03 -16.36 -10.25
CA HIS A 26 -1.27 -17.02 -10.34
C HIS A 26 -2.03 -16.95 -9.01
N LYS A 27 -3.21 -16.31 -9.04
CA LYS A 27 -4.14 -16.23 -7.91
C LYS A 27 -4.38 -17.63 -7.36
N ASN A 28 -3.99 -17.84 -6.11
CA ASN A 28 -4.24 -19.07 -5.39
C ASN A 28 -5.49 -18.90 -4.50
N PRO A 29 -6.62 -19.58 -4.77
CA PRO A 29 -7.81 -19.48 -3.94
C PRO A 29 -7.57 -19.90 -2.48
N LEU A 30 -6.67 -20.85 -2.23
CA LEU A 30 -6.34 -21.31 -0.89
C LEU A 30 -5.66 -20.20 -0.08
N LEU A 31 -4.84 -19.36 -0.73
CA LEU A 31 -4.22 -18.21 -0.08
C LEU A 31 -5.27 -17.27 0.50
N MET A 32 -6.25 -16.87 -0.31
CA MET A 32 -7.26 -15.90 0.13
C MET A 32 -8.13 -16.44 1.28
N MET A 33 -8.47 -17.72 1.24
CA MET A 33 -9.21 -18.35 2.33
C MET A 33 -8.38 -18.40 3.62
N ALA A 34 -7.10 -18.74 3.52
CA ALA A 34 -6.18 -18.81 4.66
C ALA A 34 -5.94 -17.43 5.30
N LEU A 35 -5.78 -16.37 4.50
CA LEU A 35 -5.59 -15.00 4.99
C LEU A 35 -6.70 -14.57 5.96
N SER A 36 -7.95 -14.92 5.67
CA SER A 36 -9.09 -14.57 6.55
C SER A 36 -9.00 -15.16 7.97
N LYS A 37 -8.11 -16.14 8.20
CA LYS A 37 -7.89 -16.80 9.49
C LYS A 37 -6.66 -16.31 10.23
N MET A 38 -5.75 -15.57 9.59
CA MET A 38 -4.47 -15.14 10.16
C MET A 38 -4.63 -13.89 11.02
N ARG A 39 -5.13 -14.06 12.25
CA ARG A 39 -5.49 -12.95 13.16
C ARG A 39 -4.29 -12.14 13.64
N ASN A 40 -3.09 -12.72 13.59
CA ASN A 40 -1.85 -12.06 14.05
C ASN A 40 -1.00 -11.51 12.90
N LEU A 41 -1.47 -11.60 11.65
CA LEU A 41 -0.73 -11.12 10.50
C LEU A 41 -0.75 -9.59 10.46
N THR A 42 0.43 -8.98 10.57
CA THR A 42 0.62 -7.53 10.58
C THR A 42 1.23 -7.01 9.29
N VAL A 43 1.99 -7.83 8.57
CA VAL A 43 2.61 -7.47 7.27
C VAL A 43 2.17 -8.48 6.22
N LEU A 44 1.60 -7.98 5.13
CA LEU A 44 1.24 -8.80 3.97
C LEU A 44 1.77 -8.16 2.69
N ASP A 45 2.61 -8.92 1.99
CA ASP A 45 3.02 -8.63 0.62
C ASP A 45 2.40 -9.66 -0.34
N VAL A 46 1.53 -9.17 -1.23
CA VAL A 46 0.86 -9.95 -2.27
C VAL A 46 0.98 -9.25 -3.62
N GLU A 47 2.14 -8.63 -3.87
CA GLU A 47 2.49 -8.04 -5.15
C GLU A 47 2.24 -9.03 -6.30
N MET A 48 1.62 -8.55 -7.37
CA MET A 48 1.37 -9.31 -8.61
C MET A 48 0.53 -10.60 -8.46
N CYS A 49 -0.25 -10.77 -7.38
CA CYS A 49 -1.09 -11.95 -7.14
C CYS A 49 -2.41 -12.02 -7.93
N LYS A 50 -2.65 -11.09 -8.87
CA LYS A 50 -3.91 -10.96 -9.65
C LYS A 50 -5.17 -10.79 -8.78
N LEU A 51 -5.01 -10.18 -7.60
CA LEU A 51 -6.13 -9.88 -6.69
C LEU A 51 -7.08 -8.85 -7.32
N THR A 52 -8.35 -8.93 -6.94
CA THR A 52 -9.40 -7.96 -7.28
C THR A 52 -10.00 -7.35 -6.00
N ASP A 53 -10.85 -6.34 -6.15
CA ASP A 53 -11.53 -5.70 -5.01
C ASP A 53 -12.29 -6.71 -4.14
N ALA A 54 -12.82 -7.77 -4.74
CA ALA A 54 -13.55 -8.83 -4.04
C ALA A 54 -12.66 -9.66 -3.11
N ASP A 55 -11.35 -9.70 -3.35
CA ASP A 55 -10.41 -10.42 -2.50
C ASP A 55 -10.06 -9.63 -1.23
N LEU A 56 -10.18 -8.30 -1.26
CA LEU A 56 -9.80 -7.43 -0.13
C LEU A 56 -10.68 -7.63 1.11
N VAL A 57 -11.89 -8.17 0.95
CA VAL A 57 -12.79 -8.48 2.08
C VAL A 57 -12.27 -9.61 2.97
N LEU A 58 -11.33 -10.42 2.46
CA LEU A 58 -10.75 -11.56 3.18
C LEU A 58 -9.44 -11.19 3.89
N LEU A 59 -8.99 -9.95 3.77
CA LEU A 59 -7.76 -9.49 4.43
C LEU A 59 -7.95 -9.38 5.96
N PRO A 60 -6.96 -9.83 6.75
CA PRO A 60 -6.99 -9.67 8.21
C PRO A 60 -7.17 -8.22 8.64
N GLU A 61 -7.97 -8.01 9.68
CA GLU A 61 -8.14 -6.69 10.33
C GLU A 61 -6.88 -6.21 11.08
N SER A 62 -5.97 -7.12 11.40
CA SER A 62 -4.72 -6.86 12.12
C SER A 62 -3.61 -6.26 11.26
N LEU A 63 -3.81 -6.16 9.94
CA LEU A 63 -2.78 -5.64 9.04
C LEU A 63 -2.40 -4.20 9.39
N ILE A 64 -1.09 -3.98 9.47
CA ILE A 64 -0.44 -2.69 9.68
C ILE A 64 0.29 -2.27 8.40
N ALA A 65 0.79 -3.23 7.64
CA ALA A 65 1.45 -3.02 6.36
C ALA A 65 0.87 -3.94 5.29
N LEU A 66 0.50 -3.36 4.15
CA LEU A 66 -0.10 -4.07 3.03
C LEU A 66 0.49 -3.63 1.68
N ASN A 67 1.06 -4.56 0.92
CA ASN A 67 1.47 -4.36 -0.46
C ASN A 67 0.48 -5.07 -1.41
N LEU A 68 -0.27 -4.27 -2.16
CA LEU A 68 -1.21 -4.67 -3.20
C LEU A 68 -0.72 -4.29 -4.61
N SER A 69 0.54 -3.88 -4.75
CA SER A 69 1.07 -3.42 -6.02
C SER A 69 0.86 -4.43 -7.14
N GLN A 70 0.66 -3.92 -8.36
CA GLN A 70 0.47 -4.74 -9.57
C GLN A 70 -0.71 -5.74 -9.52
N ASN A 71 -1.71 -5.49 -8.67
CA ASN A 71 -2.97 -6.23 -8.67
C ASN A 71 -4.08 -5.49 -9.44
N LYS A 72 -5.20 -6.17 -9.69
CA LYS A 72 -6.38 -5.60 -10.38
C LYS A 72 -7.32 -4.89 -9.40
N ILE A 73 -6.75 -4.12 -8.49
CA ILE A 73 -7.50 -3.33 -7.51
C ILE A 73 -7.95 -2.03 -8.16
N THR A 74 -9.18 -1.62 -7.86
CA THR A 74 -9.75 -0.35 -8.32
C THR A 74 -10.06 0.57 -7.14
N SER A 75 -10.54 1.76 -7.45
CA SER A 75 -11.09 2.70 -6.46
C SER A 75 -12.16 2.12 -5.54
N ALA A 76 -12.90 1.09 -5.97
CA ALA A 76 -13.86 0.40 -5.10
C ALA A 76 -13.15 -0.43 -4.02
N GLY A 77 -12.05 -1.09 -4.37
CA GLY A 77 -11.21 -1.81 -3.40
C GLY A 77 -10.58 -0.89 -2.37
N LEU A 78 -10.09 0.29 -2.79
CA LEU A 78 -9.52 1.28 -1.86
C LEU A 78 -10.54 1.71 -0.79
N LYS A 79 -11.83 1.82 -1.13
CA LYS A 79 -12.90 2.13 -0.15
C LYS A 79 -13.06 1.03 0.91
N LEU A 80 -12.80 -0.23 0.58
CA LEU A 80 -12.83 -1.34 1.54
C LEU A 80 -11.68 -1.27 2.56
N LEU A 81 -10.58 -0.59 2.20
CA LEU A 81 -9.45 -0.37 3.10
C LEU A 81 -9.63 0.86 4.00
N ARG A 82 -10.67 1.66 3.79
CA ARG A 82 -10.87 2.94 4.49
C ARG A 82 -10.96 2.82 6.02
N SER A 83 -11.55 1.75 6.53
CA SER A 83 -11.67 1.50 7.98
C SER A 83 -10.44 0.84 8.60
N ARG A 84 -9.46 0.44 7.78
CA ARG A 84 -8.26 -0.25 8.25
C ARG A 84 -7.30 0.77 8.88
N SER A 85 -6.47 0.30 9.81
CA SER A 85 -5.49 1.14 10.51
C SER A 85 -4.07 0.92 9.97
N LEU A 86 -3.93 1.01 8.65
CA LEU A 86 -2.66 0.78 7.98
C LEU A 86 -1.67 1.90 8.28
N LYS A 87 -0.40 1.52 8.47
CA LYS A 87 0.75 2.42 8.52
C LYS A 87 1.43 2.51 7.15
N ASP A 88 1.56 1.37 6.47
CA ASP A 88 2.26 1.30 5.18
C ASP A 88 1.34 0.66 4.13
N LEU A 89 1.11 1.34 3.02
CA LEU A 89 0.28 0.85 1.92
C LEU A 89 0.98 1.05 0.57
N ASP A 90 1.20 -0.03 -0.17
CA ASP A 90 1.60 0.05 -1.57
C ASP A 90 0.43 -0.36 -2.46
N VAL A 91 -0.05 0.57 -3.28
CA VAL A 91 -1.08 0.34 -4.31
C VAL A 91 -0.58 0.75 -5.69
N SER A 92 0.74 0.79 -5.87
CA SER A 92 1.34 1.15 -7.14
C SER A 92 0.93 0.19 -8.25
N ARG A 93 0.81 0.70 -9.48
CA ARG A 93 0.43 -0.08 -10.68
C ARG A 93 -0.90 -0.81 -10.53
N THR A 94 -1.85 -0.20 -9.82
CA THR A 94 -3.25 -0.63 -9.74
C THR A 94 -4.15 0.26 -10.58
N ASN A 95 -5.42 -0.12 -10.76
CA ASN A 95 -6.41 0.64 -11.52
C ASN A 95 -7.20 1.61 -10.63
N ILE A 96 -6.57 2.13 -9.57
CA ILE A 96 -7.18 3.17 -8.74
C ILE A 96 -7.20 4.48 -9.54
N CYS A 97 -8.27 5.25 -9.39
CA CYS A 97 -8.36 6.60 -9.93
C CYS A 97 -8.26 7.62 -8.80
N ALA A 98 -7.67 8.75 -9.16
CA ALA A 98 -7.33 9.84 -8.27
C ALA A 98 -8.46 10.30 -7.31
N LYS A 99 -9.69 10.43 -7.82
CA LYS A 99 -10.87 10.88 -7.06
C LYS A 99 -11.22 10.00 -5.85
N ALA A 100 -10.69 8.77 -5.79
CA ALA A 100 -10.94 7.87 -4.67
C ALA A 100 -10.00 8.11 -3.49
N PHE A 101 -8.89 8.82 -3.69
CA PHE A 101 -7.90 9.07 -2.64
C PHE A 101 -8.39 10.07 -1.62
N ASP A 102 -9.15 11.09 -2.01
CA ASP A 102 -9.66 12.13 -1.11
C ASP A 102 -10.33 11.50 0.12
N PHE A 103 -11.32 10.64 -0.13
CA PHE A 103 -12.06 9.94 0.92
C PHE A 103 -11.25 8.88 1.67
N PHE A 104 -10.26 8.27 1.01
CA PHE A 104 -9.43 7.26 1.64
C PHE A 104 -8.44 7.91 2.61
N LEU A 105 -7.65 8.86 2.11
CA LEU A 105 -6.61 9.57 2.84
C LEU A 105 -7.18 10.32 4.05
N GLU A 106 -8.32 11.02 3.90
CA GLU A 106 -8.99 11.70 5.02
C GLU A 106 -9.38 10.76 6.17
N ALA A 107 -9.69 9.50 5.86
CA ALA A 107 -10.06 8.51 6.87
C ALA A 107 -8.84 7.86 7.54
N GLN A 108 -7.68 7.88 6.89
CA GLN A 108 -6.45 7.27 7.39
C GLN A 108 -5.77 8.16 8.43
N LYS A 109 -5.78 7.74 9.69
CA LYS A 109 -5.17 8.47 10.82
C LYS A 109 -3.73 8.06 11.13
N ASN A 110 -3.34 6.87 10.68
CA ASN A 110 -2.07 6.23 11.04
C ASN A 110 -1.16 5.97 9.83
N LEU A 111 -1.64 6.24 8.62
CA LEU A 111 -0.89 5.99 7.41
C LEU A 111 0.32 6.91 7.37
N ARG A 112 1.51 6.33 7.28
CA ARG A 112 2.80 7.02 7.24
C ARG A 112 3.51 6.87 5.90
N PHE A 113 3.21 5.81 5.16
CA PHE A 113 3.77 5.54 3.84
C PHE A 113 2.67 5.16 2.86
N ILE A 114 2.72 5.76 1.68
CA ILE A 114 1.90 5.32 0.56
C ILE A 114 2.67 5.40 -0.77
N ASP A 115 2.69 4.30 -1.53
CA ASP A 115 3.16 4.30 -2.92
C ASP A 115 1.95 4.32 -3.86
N LEU A 116 1.84 5.40 -4.64
CA LEU A 116 0.78 5.66 -5.62
C LEU A 116 1.33 5.64 -7.06
N SER A 117 2.52 5.09 -7.26
CA SER A 117 3.17 5.11 -8.55
C SER A 117 2.38 4.36 -9.60
N LYS A 118 2.28 4.92 -10.80
CA LYS A 118 1.59 4.36 -11.96
C LYS A 118 0.12 4.03 -11.66
N VAL A 119 -0.48 4.83 -10.79
CA VAL A 119 -1.93 4.95 -10.61
C VAL A 119 -2.45 6.04 -11.55
N ILE A 120 -3.72 5.99 -11.95
CA ILE A 120 -4.32 7.01 -12.83
C ILE A 120 -4.66 8.25 -11.99
N ILE A 121 -3.74 9.22 -11.96
CA ILE A 121 -3.86 10.48 -11.22
C ILE A 121 -4.30 11.61 -12.18
N GLU A 122 -5.59 11.68 -12.52
CA GLU A 122 -6.14 12.84 -13.24
C GLU A 122 -6.74 13.87 -12.26
N LYS A 123 -6.26 15.13 -12.31
CA LYS A 123 -6.76 16.31 -11.56
C LYS A 123 -6.70 16.21 -10.02
N THR A 124 -5.52 16.04 -9.42
CA THR A 124 -5.45 15.73 -7.95
C THR A 124 -4.31 16.39 -7.20
N LEU A 125 -3.50 17.21 -7.85
CA LEU A 125 -2.35 17.81 -7.16
C LEU A 125 -2.81 18.73 -6.03
N GLU A 126 -3.85 19.52 -6.26
CA GLU A 126 -4.44 20.38 -5.23
C GLU A 126 -5.03 19.57 -4.06
N THR A 127 -5.75 18.47 -4.33
CA THR A 127 -6.36 17.70 -3.25
C THR A 127 -5.34 16.88 -2.46
N LEU A 128 -4.39 16.24 -3.15
CA LEU A 128 -3.28 15.55 -2.51
C LEU A 128 -2.49 16.56 -1.67
N ASN A 129 -2.12 17.72 -2.22
CA ASN A 129 -1.45 18.78 -1.50
C ASN A 129 -2.22 19.24 -0.24
N SER A 130 -3.53 19.54 -0.39
CA SER A 130 -4.41 19.93 0.72
C SER A 130 -4.44 18.87 1.83
N TYR A 131 -4.42 17.59 1.46
CA TYR A 131 -4.31 16.50 2.43
C TYR A 131 -2.93 16.47 3.10
N LEU A 132 -1.84 16.57 2.33
CA LEU A 132 -0.48 16.49 2.87
C LEU A 132 -0.12 17.62 3.82
N VAL A 133 -0.61 18.82 3.54
CA VAL A 133 -0.45 19.98 4.44
C VAL A 133 -1.17 19.75 5.78
N LYS A 134 -2.27 18.99 5.79
CA LYS A 134 -3.06 18.71 7.01
C LYS A 134 -2.64 17.41 7.71
N SER A 135 -2.09 16.47 6.97
CA SER A 135 -1.73 15.15 7.48
C SER A 135 -0.58 15.28 8.48
N ARG A 136 -0.73 14.65 9.65
CA ARG A 136 0.31 14.57 10.68
C ARG A 136 0.99 13.20 10.73
N SER A 137 0.47 12.24 9.99
CA SER A 137 0.94 10.86 10.02
C SER A 137 1.81 10.52 8.82
N ILE A 138 1.52 11.11 7.65
CA ILE A 138 2.26 10.83 6.40
C ILE A 138 3.68 11.35 6.50
N LYS A 139 4.62 10.45 6.26
CA LYS A 139 6.06 10.68 6.31
C LYS A 139 6.73 10.53 4.94
N CYS A 140 6.14 9.70 4.09
CA CYS A 140 6.71 9.37 2.78
C CYS A 140 5.60 9.04 1.79
N ILE A 141 5.73 9.56 0.58
CA ILE A 141 4.84 9.26 -0.55
C ILE A 141 5.68 9.04 -1.79
N VAL A 142 5.28 8.08 -2.61
CA VAL A 142 5.89 7.83 -3.91
C VAL A 142 4.86 8.05 -5.01
N LEU A 143 5.26 8.79 -6.04
CA LEU A 143 4.45 9.20 -7.18
C LEU A 143 5.24 8.95 -8.49
N SER A 144 4.59 9.08 -9.66
CA SER A 144 5.18 8.68 -10.95
C SER A 144 5.45 9.78 -11.97
N ASN A 145 4.70 10.88 -11.99
CA ASN A 145 5.00 11.98 -12.89
C ASN A 145 5.57 13.16 -12.09
N PRO A 146 6.79 13.65 -12.35
CA PRO A 146 7.32 14.81 -11.62
C PRO A 146 6.45 16.06 -11.77
N GLU A 147 5.59 16.14 -12.80
CA GLU A 147 4.53 17.15 -12.88
C GLU A 147 3.49 17.04 -11.75
N ASP A 148 3.40 15.89 -11.09
CA ASP A 148 2.59 15.67 -9.89
C ASP A 148 3.20 16.33 -8.63
N VAL A 149 4.40 16.92 -8.73
CA VAL A 149 5.02 17.68 -7.64
C VAL A 149 4.80 19.16 -7.82
N VAL A 150 4.01 19.75 -6.93
CA VAL A 150 3.89 21.22 -6.85
C VAL A 150 4.98 21.80 -5.96
N VAL A 151 5.35 23.06 -6.17
CA VAL A 151 6.43 23.75 -5.44
C VAL A 151 6.26 23.64 -3.92
N GLU A 152 5.03 23.78 -3.42
CA GLU A 152 4.69 23.70 -1.99
C GLU A 152 5.04 22.33 -1.38
N MET A 153 4.94 21.24 -2.15
CA MET A 153 5.36 19.92 -1.72
C MET A 153 6.89 19.83 -1.63
N ILE A 154 7.62 20.45 -2.56
CA ILE A 154 9.10 20.49 -2.54
C ILE A 154 9.60 21.27 -1.33
N GLU A 155 8.89 22.34 -0.95
CA GLU A 155 9.24 23.12 0.24
C GLU A 155 8.96 22.37 1.55
N SER A 156 7.95 21.49 1.55
CA SER A 156 7.52 20.74 2.73
C SER A 156 8.17 19.36 2.88
N TYR A 157 8.71 18.80 1.80
CA TYR A 157 9.25 17.44 1.74
C TYR A 157 10.58 17.41 0.97
N ASN A 158 11.51 16.57 1.42
CA ASN A 158 12.67 16.22 0.60
C ASN A 158 12.21 15.43 -0.63
N VAL A 159 12.68 15.84 -1.80
CA VAL A 159 12.39 15.15 -3.07
C VAL A 159 13.57 14.25 -3.43
N LYS A 160 13.27 12.98 -3.73
CA LYS A 160 14.25 12.03 -4.23
C LYS A 160 13.71 11.34 -5.48
N LEU A 161 14.49 11.37 -6.56
CA LEU A 161 14.22 10.57 -7.75
C LEU A 161 14.51 9.09 -7.47
N LEU A 162 13.61 8.22 -7.90
CA LEU A 162 13.72 6.77 -7.87
C LEU A 162 13.81 6.24 -9.32
N ASN A 163 13.95 4.92 -9.48
CA ASN A 163 13.88 4.29 -10.80
C ASN A 163 12.53 4.52 -11.53
N GLU A 164 12.57 4.30 -12.85
CA GLU A 164 11.38 4.29 -13.73
C GLU A 164 10.54 5.58 -13.70
N GLY A 165 11.19 6.73 -13.49
CA GLY A 165 10.53 8.04 -13.47
C GLY A 165 9.75 8.33 -12.18
N ARG A 166 9.80 7.41 -11.20
CA ARG A 166 9.18 7.64 -9.89
C ARG A 166 9.97 8.64 -9.07
N PHE A 167 9.31 9.28 -8.14
CA PHE A 167 9.97 10.13 -7.14
C PHE A 167 9.24 10.01 -5.81
N MET A 168 9.99 10.31 -4.77
CA MET A 168 9.60 10.18 -3.40
C MET A 168 9.64 11.55 -2.73
N LEU A 169 8.56 11.88 -2.05
CA LEU A 169 8.44 13.04 -1.17
C LEU A 169 8.54 12.53 0.27
N SER A 170 9.53 12.97 1.04
CA SER A 170 9.66 12.56 2.44
C SER A 170 10.18 13.65 3.38
N ILE A 171 9.59 13.73 4.56
CA ILE A 171 10.11 14.53 5.68
C ILE A 171 11.20 13.79 6.48
N LEU A 172 11.46 12.51 6.17
CA LEU A 172 12.42 11.70 6.89
C LEU A 172 13.84 11.90 6.35
N GLU A 173 14.81 11.71 7.24
CA GLU A 173 16.21 11.67 6.85
C GLU A 173 16.53 10.41 6.02
N ARG A 174 17.58 10.47 5.20
CA ARG A 174 17.98 9.38 4.29
C ARG A 174 18.15 8.02 4.98
N ARG A 175 18.64 8.00 6.22
CA ARG A 175 18.85 6.76 7.01
C ARG A 175 17.54 6.13 7.49
N GLU A 176 16.53 6.95 7.72
CA GLU A 176 15.22 6.54 8.26
C GLU A 176 14.30 5.99 7.17
N LEU A 177 14.48 6.45 5.93
CA LEU A 177 13.67 6.06 4.78
C LEU A 177 13.63 4.54 4.53
N PHE A 178 14.70 3.81 4.86
CA PHE A 178 14.82 2.37 4.56
C PHE A 178 14.65 1.46 5.78
N SER A 179 14.74 2.02 6.99
CA SER A 179 14.52 1.25 8.23
C SER A 179 13.09 1.39 8.74
N ASN A 180 12.34 2.40 8.27
CA ASN A 180 11.07 2.77 8.87
C ASN A 180 9.84 2.27 8.12
N PHE A 181 9.92 1.58 6.99
CA PHE A 181 8.72 1.11 6.29
C PHE A 181 8.79 -0.38 6.03
N ALA A 182 7.64 -1.05 6.07
CA ALA A 182 7.55 -2.49 5.83
C ALA A 182 7.86 -2.88 4.38
N PHE A 183 7.66 -1.95 3.44
CA PHE A 183 8.01 -2.12 2.02
C PHE A 183 8.98 -1.02 1.62
N THR A 184 10.11 -1.42 1.04
CA THR A 184 11.04 -0.46 0.47
C THR A 184 10.56 -0.09 -0.92
N PRO A 185 10.33 1.20 -1.22
CA PRO A 185 10.12 1.61 -2.60
C PRO A 185 11.37 1.24 -3.40
N TYR A 186 11.20 0.33 -4.37
CA TYR A 186 12.31 -0.17 -5.20
C TYR A 186 13.12 1.02 -5.74
N ILE A 187 14.41 1.14 -5.38
CA ILE A 187 15.27 2.24 -5.83
C ILE A 187 15.71 2.01 -7.27
#